data_AF-A0A496QMH5-F1
#
_entry.id   AF-A0A496QMH5-F1
#
_cell.length_a   1.000
_cell.length_b   1.000
_cell.length_c   1.000
_cell.angle_alpha   90.00
_cell.angle_beta   90.00
_cell.angle_gamma   90.00
#
_symmetry.space_group_name_H-M   'P 1'
#
loop_
_entity.id
_entity.type
_entity.pdbx_description
1 polymer ?
#
loop_
_entity_poly.entity_id
_entity_poly.type
_entity_poly.pdbx_seq_one_letter_code
_entity_poly.pdbx_strand_id
1 'polypeptide(L)'
;MMHTFPFGFMFWWFVFIPLGIMGMLALRRIFSHLDDKDRRGYRRGRYEKSRHLSRRRNREIDSGRLESGVYRLAGKLGGIITVSDLVVHMGIGADQAEELMNNMTDGYRIRMEVGNNGIITYEFPELMENGPWKGLDPRPPD
;
A
#
# COMPACT_ATOMS: atom_id res chain seq x y z
N MET A 1 72.56 11.95 28.64
CA MET A 1 71.74 12.54 27.56
C MET A 1 71.78 11.60 26.36
N MET A 2 70.73 10.81 26.12
CA MET A 2 70.47 10.15 24.83
C MET A 2 68.96 9.92 24.69
N HIS A 3 68.26 10.88 24.08
CA HIS A 3 66.90 10.68 23.61
C HIS A 3 66.98 10.16 22.17
N THR A 4 66.74 8.86 21.99
CA THR A 4 66.52 8.26 20.68
C THR A 4 65.11 8.62 20.21
N PHE A 5 65.03 9.47 19.19
CA PHE A 5 63.79 9.93 18.57
C PHE A 5 63.10 8.80 17.78
N PRO A 6 61.79 8.53 17.97
CA PRO A 6 61.07 7.46 17.28
C PRO A 6 60.47 7.96 15.95
N PHE A 7 61.29 8.41 15.00
CA PHE A 7 60.80 8.95 13.72
C PHE A 7 60.94 8.02 12.50
N GLY A 8 61.39 6.76 12.68
CA GLY A 8 61.53 5.81 11.57
C GLY A 8 60.22 5.21 11.05
N PHE A 9 59.21 5.06 11.90
CA PHE A 9 57.99 4.31 11.53
C PHE A 9 56.96 5.17 10.78
N MET A 10 56.98 6.49 10.98
CA MET A 10 55.96 7.40 10.43
C MET A 10 56.23 7.78 8.96
N PHE A 11 57.46 7.59 8.48
CA PHE A 11 57.83 7.88 7.09
C PHE A 11 57.32 6.83 6.10
N TRP A 12 57.24 5.57 6.52
CA TRP A 12 56.75 4.48 5.66
C TRP A 12 55.25 4.60 5.38
N TRP A 13 54.47 5.08 6.35
CA TRP A 13 53.02 5.28 6.22
C TRP A 13 52.65 6.29 5.11
N PHE A 14 53.48 7.33 4.94
CA PHE A 14 53.26 8.36 3.92
C PHE A 14 53.55 7.91 2.48
N VAL A 15 54.35 6.85 2.29
CA VAL A 15 54.68 6.34 0.95
C VAL A 15 53.69 5.27 0.50
N PHE A 16 53.27 4.38 1.41
CA PHE A 16 52.42 3.23 1.05
C PHE A 16 50.93 3.57 0.94
N ILE A 17 50.42 4.54 1.70
CA ILE A 17 49.02 4.99 1.60
C ILE A 17 48.67 5.57 0.23
N PRO A 18 49.40 6.56 -0.31
CA PRO A 18 49.05 7.11 -1.61
C PRO A 18 49.22 6.09 -2.73
N LEU A 19 50.20 5.17 -2.61
CA LEU A 19 50.41 4.11 -3.60
C LEU A 19 49.24 3.12 -3.64
N GLY A 20 48.69 2.75 -2.49
CA GLY A 20 47.51 1.88 -2.39
C GLY A 20 46.23 2.55 -2.91
N ILE A 21 46.02 3.83 -2.58
CA ILE A 21 44.84 4.59 -3.06
C ILE A 21 44.92 4.82 -4.57
N MET A 22 46.09 5.15 -5.10
CA MET A 22 46.29 5.37 -6.54
C MET A 22 46.15 4.06 -7.33
N GLY A 23 46.68 2.96 -6.81
CA GLY A 23 46.45 1.61 -7.35
C GLY A 23 44.98 1.22 -7.37
N MET A 24 44.24 1.44 -6.27
CA MET A 24 42.79 1.17 -6.18
C MET A 24 41.97 2.01 -7.17
N LEU A 25 42.35 3.27 -7.41
CA LEU A 25 41.69 4.14 -8.38
C LEU A 25 42.00 3.74 -9.82
N ALA A 26 43.24 3.33 -10.12
CA ALA A 26 43.62 2.82 -11.43
C ALA A 26 42.92 1.48 -11.74
N LEU A 27 42.87 0.56 -10.77
CA LEU A 27 42.12 -0.69 -10.86
C LEU A 27 40.61 -0.43 -11.05
N ARG A 28 40.02 0.51 -10.30
CA ARG A 28 38.62 0.90 -10.46
C ARG A 28 38.32 1.49 -11.84
N ARG A 29 39.28 2.18 -12.46
CA ARG A 29 39.14 2.76 -13.80
C ARG A 29 39.25 1.70 -14.90
N ILE A 30 40.14 0.73 -14.76
CA ILE A 30 40.30 -0.38 -15.71
C ILE A 30 39.13 -1.38 -15.59
N PHE A 31 38.70 -1.73 -14.37
CA PHE A 31 37.53 -2.60 -14.16
C PHE A 31 36.21 -1.95 -14.59
N SER A 32 36.11 -0.61 -14.59
CA SER A 32 34.90 0.08 -15.04
C SER A 32 34.59 -0.04 -16.54
N HIS A 33 35.50 -0.65 -17.33
CA HIS A 33 35.33 -0.90 -18.76
C HIS A 33 34.93 -2.34 -19.10
N LEU A 34 34.91 -3.25 -18.12
CA LEU A 34 34.35 -4.60 -18.28
C LEU A 34 32.90 -4.71 -17.78
N ASP A 35 32.35 -3.59 -17.28
CA ASP A 35 31.01 -3.49 -16.68
C ASP A 35 30.04 -2.69 -17.56
N ASP A 36 30.07 -2.95 -18.88
CA ASP A 36 29.18 -2.29 -19.85
C ASP A 36 27.93 -3.12 -20.20
N LYS A 37 27.66 -4.21 -19.47
CA LYS A 37 26.45 -5.03 -19.67
C LYS A 37 25.34 -4.83 -18.63
N ASP A 38 25.62 -4.23 -17.47
CA ASP A 38 24.65 -4.16 -16.36
C ASP A 38 24.15 -2.76 -15.96
N ARG A 39 24.51 -1.70 -16.71
CA ARG A 39 24.03 -0.33 -16.41
C ARG A 39 22.62 0.02 -16.90
N ARG A 40 21.94 -0.89 -17.61
CA ARG A 40 20.51 -0.71 -17.98
C ARG A 40 19.53 -1.16 -16.87
N GLY A 41 20.00 -1.89 -15.86
CA GLY A 41 19.15 -2.44 -14.80
C GLY A 41 18.83 -1.45 -13.66
N TYR A 42 19.79 -0.61 -13.27
CA TYR A 42 19.64 0.21 -12.06
C TYR A 42 18.68 1.41 -12.23
N ARG A 43 18.60 2.00 -13.44
CA ARG A 43 17.60 3.06 -13.73
C ARG A 43 16.18 2.51 -13.86
N ARG A 44 16.00 1.25 -14.26
CA ARG A 44 14.67 0.59 -14.39
C ARG A 44 14.06 0.22 -13.04
N GLY A 45 14.86 -0.17 -12.05
CA GLY A 45 14.37 -0.56 -10.71
C GLY A 45 13.64 0.55 -9.94
N ARG A 46 13.97 1.83 -10.18
CA ARG A 46 13.29 2.97 -9.53
C ARG A 46 11.88 3.22 -10.10
N TYR A 47 11.66 3.05 -11.41
CA TYR A 47 10.33 3.18 -12.02
C TYR A 47 9.41 2.02 -11.70
N GLU A 48 9.97 0.83 -11.48
CA GLU A 48 9.20 -0.36 -11.11
C GLU A 48 8.68 -0.28 -9.66
N LYS A 49 9.53 0.16 -8.72
CA LYS A 49 9.11 0.37 -7.32
C LYS A 49 7.98 1.40 -7.20
N SER A 50 7.99 2.45 -8.02
CA SER A 50 6.88 3.42 -8.09
C SER A 50 5.59 2.80 -8.62
N ARG A 51 5.65 1.96 -9.68
CA ARG A 51 4.47 1.29 -10.26
C ARG A 51 3.75 0.39 -9.25
N HIS A 52 4.49 -0.35 -8.42
CA HIS A 52 3.88 -1.21 -7.40
C HIS A 52 3.19 -0.42 -6.28
N LEU A 53 3.80 0.69 -5.83
CA LEU A 53 3.19 1.58 -4.82
C LEU A 53 1.95 2.28 -5.37
N SER A 54 1.98 2.74 -6.62
CA SER A 54 0.82 3.36 -7.28
C SER A 54 -0.35 2.39 -7.45
N ARG A 55 -0.09 1.14 -7.85
CA ARG A 55 -1.14 0.11 -7.97
C ARG A 55 -1.79 -0.22 -6.64
N ARG A 56 -1.00 -0.34 -5.57
CA ARG A 56 -1.52 -0.62 -4.22
C ARG A 56 -2.39 0.54 -3.73
N ARG A 57 -1.91 1.78 -3.88
CA ARG A 57 -2.66 2.99 -3.54
C ARG A 57 -3.97 3.10 -4.32
N ASN A 58 -3.96 2.79 -5.62
CA ASN A 58 -5.18 2.89 -6.42
C ASN A 58 -6.24 1.87 -5.97
N ARG A 59 -5.83 0.63 -5.67
CA ARG A 59 -6.76 -0.37 -5.12
C ARG A 59 -7.40 0.09 -3.81
N GLU A 60 -6.62 0.71 -2.93
CA GLU A 60 -7.09 1.21 -1.63
C GLU A 60 -8.08 2.38 -1.79
N ILE A 61 -7.83 3.26 -2.77
CA ILE A 61 -8.77 4.33 -3.12
C ILE A 61 -10.06 3.75 -3.72
N ASP A 62 -9.93 2.76 -4.61
CA ASP A 62 -11.06 2.12 -5.26
C ASP A 62 -11.91 1.32 -4.27
N SER A 63 -11.30 0.60 -3.31
CA SER A 63 -12.01 -0.10 -2.25
C SER A 63 -12.76 0.88 -1.34
N GLY A 64 -12.14 1.98 -0.91
CA GLY A 64 -12.81 2.99 -0.10
C GLY A 64 -13.99 3.67 -0.82
N ARG A 65 -13.90 3.84 -2.14
CA ARG A 65 -15.03 4.33 -2.96
C ARG A 65 -16.18 3.34 -3.01
N LEU A 66 -15.87 2.05 -3.22
CA LEU A 66 -16.87 0.98 -3.22
C LEU A 66 -17.57 0.91 -1.85
N GLU A 67 -16.81 0.86 -0.76
CA GLU A 67 -17.36 0.87 0.61
C GLU A 67 -18.28 2.06 0.86
N SER A 68 -17.87 3.28 0.48
CA SER A 68 -18.72 4.48 0.61
C SER A 68 -20.01 4.38 -0.21
N GLY A 69 -19.95 3.73 -1.38
CA GLY A 69 -21.10 3.46 -2.23
C GLY A 69 -22.09 2.50 -1.57
N VAL A 70 -21.59 1.45 -0.91
CA VAL A 70 -22.40 0.49 -0.14
C VAL A 70 -23.13 1.21 0.99
N TYR A 71 -22.44 2.00 1.82
CA TYR A 71 -23.08 2.75 2.91
C TYR A 71 -24.15 3.72 2.40
N ARG A 72 -23.87 4.40 1.27
CA ARG A 72 -24.85 5.29 0.64
C ARG A 72 -26.07 4.53 0.12
N LEU A 73 -25.89 3.33 -0.42
CA LEU A 73 -26.99 2.48 -0.87
C LEU A 73 -27.80 1.96 0.32
N ALA A 74 -27.13 1.45 1.35
CA ALA A 74 -27.76 0.97 2.58
C ALA A 74 -28.58 2.08 3.25
N GLY A 75 -28.06 3.31 3.32
CA GLY A 75 -28.80 4.46 3.86
C GLY A 75 -30.06 4.81 3.06
N LYS A 76 -30.06 4.58 1.73
CA LYS A 76 -31.24 4.78 0.88
C LYS A 76 -32.28 3.67 1.04
N LEU A 77 -31.84 2.45 1.32
CA LEU A 77 -32.69 1.26 1.46
C LEU A 77 -33.10 0.97 2.91
N GLY A 78 -32.86 1.90 3.84
CA GLY A 78 -33.28 1.77 5.24
C GLY A 78 -32.41 0.82 6.07
N GLY A 79 -31.18 0.57 5.64
CA GLY A 79 -30.17 -0.18 6.39
C GLY A 79 -30.17 -1.69 6.14
N ILE A 80 -30.97 -2.21 5.20
CA ILE A 80 -30.94 -3.63 4.81
C ILE A 80 -30.68 -3.71 3.31
N ILE A 81 -29.67 -4.49 2.91
CA ILE A 81 -29.32 -4.68 1.49
C ILE A 81 -28.99 -6.13 1.19
N THR A 82 -29.13 -6.51 -0.08
CA THR A 82 -28.74 -7.82 -0.61
C THR A 82 -27.61 -7.70 -1.64
N VAL A 83 -26.99 -8.84 -1.99
CA VAL A 83 -26.02 -8.91 -3.09
C VAL A 83 -26.65 -8.41 -4.41
N SER A 84 -27.91 -8.76 -4.66
CA SER A 84 -28.64 -8.34 -5.85
C SER A 84 -28.78 -6.82 -5.94
N ASP A 85 -29.04 -6.15 -4.81
CA ASP A 85 -29.14 -4.69 -4.78
C ASP A 85 -27.82 -4.02 -5.17
N LEU A 86 -26.69 -4.58 -4.70
CA LEU A 86 -25.36 -4.10 -5.05
C LEU A 86 -25.05 -4.29 -6.53
N VAL A 87 -25.39 -5.44 -7.09
CA VAL A 87 -25.21 -5.71 -8.53
C VAL A 87 -26.02 -4.72 -9.37
N VAL A 88 -27.29 -4.49 -9.01
CA VAL A 88 -28.19 -3.59 -9.75
C VAL A 88 -27.78 -2.13 -9.60
N HIS A 89 -27.46 -1.67 -8.39
CA HIS A 89 -27.23 -0.25 -8.12
C HIS A 89 -25.78 0.19 -8.31
N MET A 90 -24.81 -0.70 -8.11
CA MET A 90 -23.37 -0.38 -8.24
C MET A 90 -22.75 -0.92 -9.53
N GLY A 91 -23.44 -1.80 -10.26
CA GLY A 91 -22.95 -2.36 -11.53
C GLY A 91 -21.74 -3.27 -11.38
N ILE A 92 -21.52 -3.81 -10.18
CA ILE A 92 -20.45 -4.77 -9.89
C ILE A 92 -20.95 -6.21 -10.08
N GLY A 93 -20.03 -7.14 -10.36
CA GLY A 93 -20.38 -8.56 -10.50
C GLY A 93 -20.85 -9.17 -9.17
N ALA A 94 -21.66 -10.23 -9.22
CA ALA A 94 -22.18 -10.91 -8.02
C ALA A 94 -21.06 -11.40 -7.09
N ASP A 95 -20.06 -12.09 -7.64
CA ASP A 95 -18.90 -12.57 -6.88
C ASP A 95 -18.14 -11.42 -6.19
N GLN A 96 -18.01 -10.29 -6.89
CA GLN A 96 -17.33 -9.10 -6.37
C GLN A 96 -18.17 -8.40 -5.28
N ALA A 97 -19.49 -8.37 -5.43
CA ALA A 97 -20.40 -7.85 -4.43
C ALA A 97 -20.37 -8.70 -3.15
N GLU A 98 -20.35 -10.02 -3.30
CA GLU A 98 -20.26 -10.95 -2.17
C GLU A 98 -18.91 -10.80 -1.45
N GLU A 99 -17.80 -10.76 -2.18
CA GLU A 99 -16.48 -10.52 -1.60
C GLU A 99 -16.40 -9.16 -0.90
N LEU A 100 -16.95 -8.10 -1.51
CA LEU A 100 -17.01 -6.77 -0.92
C LEU A 100 -17.78 -6.79 0.41
N MET A 101 -18.97 -7.37 0.43
CA MET A 101 -19.80 -7.44 1.64
C MET A 101 -19.19 -8.32 2.72
N ASN A 102 -18.56 -9.44 2.34
CA ASN A 102 -17.86 -10.29 3.28
C ASN A 102 -16.66 -9.58 3.92
N ASN A 103 -15.91 -8.79 3.14
CA ASN A 103 -14.81 -7.98 3.65
C ASN A 103 -15.29 -6.82 4.55
N MET A 104 -16.48 -6.27 4.29
CA MET A 104 -17.07 -5.22 5.12
C MET A 104 -17.72 -5.76 6.39
N THR A 105 -18.11 -7.04 6.41
CA THR A 105 -18.77 -7.68 7.55
C THR A 105 -17.76 -7.92 8.67
N ASP A 106 -17.79 -7.06 9.68
CA ASP A 106 -17.03 -7.19 10.93
C ASP A 106 -17.85 -7.81 12.07
N GLY A 107 -19.14 -8.08 11.84
CA GLY A 107 -20.08 -8.62 12.82
C GLY A 107 -20.61 -7.59 13.83
N TYR A 108 -20.14 -6.34 13.79
CA TYR A 108 -20.54 -5.28 14.72
C TYR A 108 -21.29 -4.15 14.01
N ARG A 109 -20.76 -3.67 12.88
CA ARG A 109 -21.37 -2.61 12.06
C ARG A 109 -22.27 -3.17 10.97
N ILE A 110 -21.93 -4.35 10.47
CA ILE A 110 -22.66 -5.05 9.42
C ILE A 110 -22.90 -6.48 9.88
N ARG A 111 -24.16 -6.91 9.86
CA ARG A 111 -24.59 -8.26 10.24
C ARG A 111 -25.09 -8.99 9.00
N MET A 112 -24.58 -10.18 8.77
CA MET A 112 -25.10 -11.08 7.74
C MET A 112 -26.14 -12.00 8.36
N GLU A 113 -27.35 -11.96 7.85
CA GLU A 113 -28.46 -12.82 8.24
C GLU A 113 -28.88 -13.67 7.04
N VAL A 114 -28.98 -14.98 7.25
CA VAL A 114 -29.49 -15.91 6.24
C VAL A 114 -30.92 -16.25 6.62
N GLY A 115 -31.88 -15.74 5.84
CA GLY A 115 -33.29 -16.01 6.06
C GLY A 115 -33.65 -17.47 5.83
N ASN A 116 -34.78 -17.91 6.38
CA ASN A 116 -35.30 -19.28 6.21
C ASN A 116 -35.64 -19.63 4.74
N ASN A 117 -35.70 -18.62 3.87
CA ASN A 117 -35.88 -18.74 2.42
C ASN A 117 -34.55 -18.88 1.66
N GLY A 118 -33.41 -18.93 2.37
CA GLY A 118 -32.08 -18.98 1.78
C GLY A 118 -31.57 -17.65 1.22
N ILE A 119 -32.27 -16.54 1.47
CA ILE A 119 -31.82 -15.21 1.05
C ILE A 119 -30.85 -14.65 2.08
N ILE A 120 -29.70 -14.19 1.60
CA ILE A 120 -28.69 -13.52 2.42
C ILE A 120 -29.00 -12.02 2.42
N THR A 121 -29.15 -11.48 3.62
CA THR A 121 -29.39 -10.05 3.88
C THR A 121 -28.27 -9.51 4.75
N TYR A 122 -27.80 -8.31 4.40
CA TYR A 122 -26.82 -7.57 5.18
C TYR A 122 -27.51 -6.39 5.85
N GLU A 123 -27.52 -6.43 7.18
CA GLU A 123 -28.10 -5.40 8.02
C GLU A 123 -27.02 -4.43 8.48
N PHE A 124 -27.34 -3.15 8.44
CA PHE A 124 -26.54 -2.03 8.91
C PHE A 124 -27.30 -1.39 10.07
N PRO A 125 -27.17 -1.91 11.31
CA PRO A 125 -27.97 -1.48 12.45
C PRO A 125 -27.89 0.04 12.71
N GLU A 126 -26.75 0.65 12.40
CA GLU A 126 -26.52 2.09 12.53
C GLU A 126 -27.39 2.94 11.59
N LEU A 127 -27.78 2.38 10.44
CA LEU A 127 -28.57 3.07 9.40
C LEU A 127 -30.06 2.74 9.46
N MET A 128 -30.44 1.71 10.22
CA MET A 128 -31.84 1.34 10.42
C MET A 128 -32.57 2.40 11.23
N GLU A 129 -33.90 2.42 11.13
CA GLU A 129 -34.74 3.50 11.65
C GLU A 129 -34.66 3.71 13.19
N ASN A 130 -34.13 2.71 13.90
CA ASN A 130 -33.88 2.69 15.34
C ASN A 130 -32.38 2.76 15.69
N GLY A 131 -31.53 3.08 14.72
CA GLY A 131 -30.08 3.17 14.89
C GLY A 131 -29.69 4.40 15.72
N PRO A 132 -28.63 4.31 16.55
CA PRO A 132 -28.23 5.39 17.47
C PRO A 132 -27.76 6.69 16.78
N TRP A 133 -27.62 6.71 15.44
CA TRP A 133 -27.03 7.80 14.68
C TRP A 133 -27.97 8.47 13.66
N LYS A 134 -29.28 8.17 13.70
CA LYS A 134 -30.30 8.78 12.82
C LYS A 134 -30.38 10.30 13.08
N GLY A 135 -29.65 11.08 12.29
CA GLY A 135 -29.58 12.55 12.42
C GLY A 135 -28.23 13.18 12.10
N LEU A 136 -27.16 12.38 11.93
CA LEU A 136 -25.90 12.89 11.40
C LEU A 136 -26.01 13.02 9.88
N ASP A 137 -26.46 14.19 9.41
CA ASP A 137 -26.31 14.59 8.01
C ASP A 137 -24.81 14.57 7.65
N PRO A 138 -24.37 13.69 6.74
CA PRO A 138 -22.97 13.61 6.34
C PRO A 138 -22.60 14.68 5.29
N ARG A 139 -23.45 15.69 5.05
CA ARG A 139 -23.06 16.83 4.21
C ARG A 139 -21.86 17.53 4.82
N PRO A 140 -20.72 17.64 4.10
CA PRO A 140 -19.69 18.59 4.50
C PRO A 140 -20.31 20.00 4.46
N PRO A 141 -20.00 20.88 5.44
CA PRO A 141 -20.46 22.25 5.41
C PRO A 141 -19.93 22.93 4.15
N ASP A 142 -20.85 23.56 3.43
CA ASP A 142 -20.65 24.35 2.21
C ASP A 142 -19.57 25.45 2.36
#